data_AF-A0A8J2H508-F1
#
_entry.id   AF-A0A8J2H508-F1
#
_cell.length_a   1.000
_cell.length_b   1.000
_cell.length_c   1.000
_cell.angle_alpha   90.00
_cell.angle_beta   90.00
_cell.angle_gamma   90.00
#
_symmetry.space_group_name_H-M   'P 1'
#
loop_
_entity.id
_entity.type
_entity.pdbx_description
1 polymer ?
#
loop_
_entity_poly.entity_id
_entity_poly.type
_entity_poly.pdbx_seq_one_letter_code
_entity_poly.pdbx_strand_id
1 'polypeptide(L)'
;MEPTPVKEHNHAPNLRLEEERAFVRQLYDRCESRLANTRDIYESLRATYADASRTISWRSQQTNMRRRQQNFIQSLPRVLSLTHLKLCLENDARYDNLTHHSHGSMQLRFRTQNDLGTVAVMGDSELINKFDPNSTMYIGTTNTILPAGLDARETLIIVLLNRNHAFGVSWAFMPDRSEVSFNAALDIACSQIAPLMNPTRIYYDYEQRLNDSLTANIPGATVKGTFLAYANKKNMIKKVIVDCDGGYDDAVSLVLLIDAHKKNIIDLKAITCVAESQALKAAEVRYHGHDGFGDVFTDQVDISKLEKEHAVIAMRKIITENPDQVSVVCLGPLTNVALAVKIYPEILESVKDFFIMGGNSAGQGNTTAQAEFNFYADPESIYILLQCNSKPLWLFPWETCLKSTITMDWRENKLGKLKENKKIKLISTVEDGIYKNKIKREIYRPCDAFCAAALINPKIITHFENCHADIELHGVKTRGFVAIDHLRNNKPNINLVSDLDFQEFKSLMLDSFQE
;
A
#
# COMPACT_ATOMS: atom_id res chain seq x y z
N MET A 1 25.12 68.95 -36.41
CA MET A 1 24.77 67.66 -35.77
C MET A 1 25.94 67.29 -34.90
N GLU A 2 25.84 67.58 -33.60
CA GLU A 2 26.73 67.06 -32.57
C GLU A 2 25.87 66.23 -31.62
N PRO A 3 26.30 65.03 -31.22
CA PRO A 3 25.50 64.15 -30.39
C PRO A 3 25.42 64.69 -28.96
N THR A 4 24.19 64.82 -28.48
CA THR A 4 23.86 65.15 -27.09
C THR A 4 24.48 64.11 -26.15
N PRO A 5 25.15 64.51 -25.06
CA PRO A 5 25.69 63.55 -24.10
C PRO A 5 24.53 62.88 -23.37
N VAL A 6 24.55 61.54 -23.37
CA VAL A 6 23.66 60.71 -22.57
C VAL A 6 23.92 61.03 -21.10
N LYS A 7 22.90 61.54 -20.39
CA LYS A 7 22.92 61.65 -18.94
C LYS A 7 23.00 60.23 -18.36
N GLU A 8 24.15 59.88 -17.80
CA GLU A 8 24.26 58.80 -16.83
C GLU A 8 23.32 59.12 -15.66
N HIS A 9 22.21 58.39 -15.57
CA HIS A 9 21.40 58.37 -14.37
C HIS A 9 22.16 57.57 -13.31
N ASN A 10 22.89 58.29 -12.47
CA ASN A 10 23.36 57.83 -11.16
C ASN A 10 22.14 57.49 -10.29
N HIS A 11 21.60 56.28 -10.44
CA HIS A 11 20.90 55.62 -9.36
C HIS A 11 21.91 54.73 -8.64
N ALA A 12 22.22 55.08 -7.39
CA ALA A 12 22.92 54.17 -6.50
C ALA A 12 22.15 52.84 -6.44
N PRO A 13 22.83 51.68 -6.47
CA PRO A 13 22.17 50.40 -6.33
C PRO A 13 21.39 50.42 -5.02
N ASN A 14 20.13 49.99 -5.09
CA ASN A 14 19.23 49.88 -3.96
C ASN A 14 19.70 48.68 -3.13
N LEU A 15 20.84 48.81 -2.45
CA LEU A 15 21.63 47.73 -1.84
C LEU A 15 20.79 46.83 -0.93
N ARG A 16 19.75 47.36 -0.27
CA ARG A 16 18.83 46.56 0.55
C ARG A 16 17.97 45.58 -0.25
N LEU A 17 17.42 45.99 -1.40
CA LEU A 17 16.52 45.15 -2.20
C LEU A 17 17.26 44.01 -2.90
N GLU A 18 18.51 44.22 -3.29
CA GLU A 18 19.32 43.19 -3.95
C GLU A 18 19.84 42.15 -2.95
N GLU A 19 20.33 42.58 -1.78
CA GLU A 19 20.75 41.67 -0.71
C GLU A 19 19.59 40.84 -0.15
N GLU A 20 18.41 41.43 0.01
CA GLU A 20 17.19 40.73 0.42
C GLU A 20 16.78 39.67 -0.61
N ARG A 21 16.83 39.99 -1.91
CA ARG A 21 16.57 39.02 -2.99
C ARG A 21 17.61 37.92 -3.04
N ALA A 22 18.89 38.25 -2.84
CA ALA A 22 19.98 37.28 -2.80
C ALA A 22 19.82 36.33 -1.61
N PHE A 23 19.47 36.87 -0.42
CA PHE A 23 19.21 36.08 0.78
C PHE A 23 18.06 35.10 0.57
N VAL A 24 16.91 35.56 0.06
CA VAL A 24 15.75 34.70 -0.21
C VAL A 24 16.06 33.65 -1.28
N ARG A 25 16.77 34.03 -2.35
CA ARG A 25 17.20 33.08 -3.38
C ARG A 25 18.08 31.98 -2.79
N GLN A 26 19.09 32.34 -2.00
CA GLN A 26 19.98 31.37 -1.34
C GLN A 26 19.24 30.48 -0.33
N LEU A 27 18.27 31.01 0.42
CA LEU A 27 17.40 30.21 1.29
C LEU A 27 16.65 29.15 0.48
N TYR A 28 16.05 29.55 -0.64
CA TYR A 28 15.27 28.68 -1.50
C TYR A 28 16.11 27.68 -2.26
N ASP A 29 17.23 28.09 -2.85
CA ASP A 29 18.17 27.22 -3.56
C ASP A 29 18.68 26.11 -2.62
N ARG A 30 19.02 26.45 -1.36
CA ARG A 30 19.40 25.45 -0.35
C ARG A 30 18.25 24.52 0.02
N CYS A 31 17.02 25.02 0.08
CA CYS A 31 15.84 24.18 0.29
C CYS A 31 15.53 23.27 -0.91
N GLU A 32 15.96 23.63 -2.12
CA GLU A 32 15.75 22.86 -3.35
C GLU A 32 16.89 21.93 -3.73
N SER A 33 18.00 21.98 -3.00
CA SER A 33 19.19 21.16 -3.27
C SER A 33 19.66 20.36 -2.05
N ARG A 34 19.09 20.59 -0.86
CA ARG A 34 19.51 19.94 0.39
C ARG A 34 18.38 19.78 1.41
N LEU A 35 18.42 18.66 2.14
CA LEU A 35 17.61 18.42 3.34
C LEU A 35 18.34 18.93 4.59
N ALA A 36 17.74 19.89 5.28
CA ALA A 36 18.21 20.41 6.58
C ALA A 36 17.06 21.15 7.29
N ASN A 37 17.18 21.38 8.60
CA ASN A 37 16.19 22.19 9.33
C ASN A 37 16.09 23.59 8.70
N THR A 38 14.88 24.04 8.36
CA THR A 38 14.69 25.35 7.73
C THR A 38 15.17 26.52 8.59
N ARG A 39 15.18 26.35 9.92
CA ARG A 39 15.75 27.33 10.84
C ARG A 39 17.28 27.34 10.77
N ASP A 40 17.92 26.20 10.64
CA ASP A 40 19.39 26.14 10.53
C ASP A 40 19.85 26.64 9.16
N ILE A 41 19.12 26.33 8.08
CA ILE A 41 19.36 26.93 6.76
C ILE A 41 19.28 28.45 6.87
N TYR A 42 18.26 28.96 7.58
CA TYR A 42 18.08 30.38 7.81
C TYR A 42 19.21 31.00 8.65
N GLU A 43 19.54 30.44 9.81
CA GLU A 43 20.59 30.95 10.70
C GLU A 43 21.99 30.84 10.05
N SER A 44 22.24 29.81 9.23
CA SER A 44 23.51 29.63 8.51
C SER A 44 23.77 30.73 7.47
N LEU A 45 22.70 31.31 6.91
CA LEU A 45 22.77 32.41 5.96
C LEU A 45 22.63 33.76 6.65
N ARG A 46 22.04 33.81 7.85
CA ARG A 46 21.84 35.02 8.64
C ARG A 46 23.14 35.77 8.92
N ALA A 47 24.22 35.04 9.23
CA ALA A 47 25.52 35.66 9.49
C ALA A 47 26.10 36.35 8.23
N THR A 48 25.88 35.75 7.05
CA THR A 48 26.32 36.29 5.75
C THR A 48 25.43 37.43 5.25
N TYR A 49 24.13 37.39 5.56
CA TYR A 49 23.12 38.34 5.13
C TYR A 49 22.49 39.06 6.33
N ALA A 50 23.33 39.63 7.19
CA ALA A 50 22.91 40.17 8.48
C ALA A 50 21.83 41.26 8.35
N ASP A 51 21.99 42.19 7.40
CA ASP A 51 21.04 43.28 7.19
C ASP A 51 19.72 42.80 6.59
N ALA A 52 19.74 41.92 5.58
CA ALA A 52 18.53 41.30 5.02
C ALA A 52 17.75 40.47 6.06
N SER A 53 18.46 39.80 6.97
CA SER A 53 17.85 38.98 8.03
C SER A 53 17.13 39.79 9.12
N ARG A 54 17.38 41.11 9.20
CA ARG A 54 16.63 42.01 10.09
C ARG A 54 15.23 42.29 9.54
N THR A 55 15.07 42.30 8.22
CA THR A 55 13.78 42.50 7.55
C THR A 55 13.05 41.18 7.31
N ILE A 56 13.76 40.17 6.81
CA ILE A 56 13.19 38.91 6.34
C ILE A 56 13.37 37.85 7.43
N SER A 57 12.45 37.78 8.38
CA SER A 57 12.53 36.83 9.49
C SER A 57 12.36 35.36 9.08
N TRP A 58 12.91 34.43 9.86
CA TRP A 58 12.64 32.99 9.69
C TRP A 58 11.13 32.70 9.68
N ARG A 59 10.35 33.34 10.57
CA ARG A 59 8.90 33.16 10.65
C ARG A 59 8.19 33.53 9.34
N SER A 60 8.66 34.56 8.63
CA SER A 60 8.05 34.97 7.37
C SER A 60 8.42 34.05 6.20
N GLN A 61 9.56 33.35 6.27
CA GLN A 61 10.02 32.45 5.20
C GLN A 61 9.74 30.96 5.45
N GLN A 62 9.45 30.56 6.70
CA GLN A 62 9.34 29.17 7.13
C GLN A 62 8.39 28.34 6.25
N THR A 63 7.21 28.88 5.90
CA THR A 63 6.22 28.17 5.08
C THR A 63 6.73 27.92 3.66
N ASN A 64 7.36 28.91 3.04
CA ASN A 64 7.89 28.79 1.68
C ASN A 64 9.11 27.86 1.62
N MET A 65 10.00 27.96 2.61
CA MET A 65 11.16 27.07 2.75
C MET A 65 10.72 25.61 2.93
N ARG A 66 9.71 25.36 3.79
CA ARG A 66 9.12 24.02 3.96
C ARG A 66 8.50 23.48 2.67
N ARG A 67 7.75 24.31 1.95
CA ARG A 67 7.13 23.94 0.67
C ARG A 67 8.17 23.57 -0.38
N ARG A 68 9.27 24.32 -0.47
CA ARG A 68 10.36 24.01 -1.43
C ARG A 68 11.10 22.73 -1.07
N GLN A 69 11.39 22.49 0.21
CA GLN A 69 11.94 21.20 0.64
C GLN A 69 11.00 20.04 0.32
N GLN A 70 9.68 20.22 0.49
CA GLN A 70 8.69 19.19 0.12
C GLN A 70 8.72 18.88 -1.38
N ASN A 71 8.88 19.89 -2.24
CA ASN A 71 9.01 19.70 -3.68
C ASN A 71 10.32 18.99 -4.07
N PHE A 72 11.44 19.36 -3.43
CA PHE A 72 12.71 18.66 -3.62
C PHE A 72 12.64 17.19 -3.17
N ILE A 73 11.98 16.89 -2.06
CA ILE A 73 11.73 15.51 -1.62
C ILE A 73 10.94 14.72 -2.66
N GLN A 74 9.97 15.35 -3.34
CA GLN A 74 9.17 14.71 -4.38
C GLN A 74 9.96 14.42 -5.67
N SER A 75 11.08 15.11 -5.92
CA SER A 75 11.93 14.88 -7.09
C SER A 75 13.05 13.86 -6.87
N LEU A 76 13.25 13.38 -5.64
CA LEU A 76 14.21 12.32 -5.35
C LEU A 76 13.77 10.97 -5.94
N PRO A 77 14.70 10.15 -6.47
CA PRO A 77 14.37 8.85 -7.05
C PRO A 77 13.77 7.90 -5.99
N ARG A 78 12.74 7.15 -6.41
CA ARG A 78 11.96 6.24 -5.56
C ARG A 78 12.62 4.85 -5.56
N VAL A 79 12.99 4.36 -4.38
CA VAL A 79 13.59 3.03 -4.20
C VAL A 79 12.67 2.14 -3.35
N LEU A 80 12.24 1.01 -3.91
CA LEU A 80 11.14 0.18 -3.39
C LEU A 80 11.60 -1.09 -2.64
N SER A 81 12.85 -1.51 -2.84
CA SER A 81 13.44 -2.69 -2.22
C SER A 81 14.96 -2.61 -2.33
N LEU A 82 15.71 -3.45 -1.60
CA LEU A 82 17.17 -3.58 -1.77
C LEU A 82 17.54 -4.00 -3.21
N THR A 83 16.72 -4.85 -3.83
CA THR A 83 16.88 -5.25 -5.23
C THR A 83 16.64 -4.08 -6.18
N HIS A 84 15.60 -3.26 -5.93
CA HIS A 84 15.33 -2.06 -6.72
C HIS A 84 16.45 -1.01 -6.55
N LEU A 85 17.01 -0.88 -5.35
CA LEU A 85 18.18 -0.02 -5.10
C LEU A 85 19.38 -0.48 -5.90
N LYS A 86 19.69 -1.79 -5.85
CA LYS A 86 20.79 -2.39 -6.60
C LYS A 86 20.65 -2.10 -8.09
N LEU A 87 19.46 -2.33 -8.66
CA LEU A 87 19.17 -2.08 -10.06
C LEU A 87 19.26 -0.58 -10.43
N CYS A 88 18.81 0.33 -9.56
CA CYS A 88 18.94 1.77 -9.79
C CYS A 88 20.42 2.19 -9.83
N LEU A 89 21.26 1.63 -8.98
CA LEU A 89 22.69 1.95 -8.90
C LEU A 89 23.51 1.25 -9.99
N GLU A 90 23.16 0.03 -10.38
CA GLU A 90 23.81 -0.70 -11.49
C GLU A 90 23.58 -0.05 -12.86
N ASN A 91 22.42 0.58 -13.06
CA ASN A 91 22.06 1.22 -14.33
C ASN A 91 22.45 2.70 -14.39
N ASP A 92 23.05 3.23 -13.32
CA ASP A 92 23.50 4.62 -13.25
C ASP A 92 25.00 4.68 -13.56
N ALA A 93 25.33 5.29 -14.70
CA ALA A 93 26.69 5.37 -15.23
C ALA A 93 27.72 6.04 -14.30
N ARG A 94 27.29 6.62 -13.17
CA ARG A 94 28.15 7.25 -12.16
C ARG A 94 28.71 6.25 -11.12
N TYR A 95 28.18 5.03 -11.06
CA TYR A 95 28.51 4.04 -10.04
C TYR A 95 29.01 2.72 -10.65
N ASP A 96 30.08 2.17 -10.08
CA ASP A 96 30.61 0.84 -10.37
C ASP A 96 30.16 -0.14 -9.28
N ASN A 97 29.54 -1.26 -9.67
CA ASN A 97 29.08 -2.28 -8.74
C ASN A 97 30.23 -3.19 -8.25
N LEU A 98 30.37 -3.31 -6.92
CA LEU A 98 31.37 -4.12 -6.22
C LEU A 98 30.73 -5.14 -5.24
N THR A 99 29.44 -5.41 -5.39
CA THR A 99 28.66 -6.31 -4.51
C THR A 99 29.27 -7.72 -4.49
N HIS A 100 29.50 -8.27 -3.29
CA HIS A 100 29.89 -9.67 -3.10
C HIS A 100 28.76 -10.47 -2.42
N HIS A 101 28.59 -11.71 -2.83
CA HIS A 101 27.61 -12.64 -2.24
C HIS A 101 28.32 -13.64 -1.33
N SER A 102 27.96 -13.67 -0.04
CA SER A 102 28.40 -14.71 0.89
C SER A 102 27.31 -15.06 1.90
N HIS A 103 26.97 -16.35 1.99
CA HIS A 103 26.21 -16.97 3.10
C HIS A 103 24.98 -16.17 3.57
N GLY A 104 23.95 -16.04 2.73
CA GLY A 104 22.63 -15.53 3.16
C GLY A 104 22.53 -14.02 3.42
N SER A 105 23.64 -13.27 3.36
CA SER A 105 23.64 -11.81 3.52
C SER A 105 23.87 -11.10 2.18
N MET A 106 23.12 -10.03 1.91
CA MET A 106 23.32 -9.18 0.73
C MET A 106 24.09 -7.91 1.12
N GLN A 107 25.36 -7.83 0.71
CA GLN A 107 26.19 -6.64 0.89
C GLN A 107 26.26 -5.84 -0.40
N LEU A 108 25.46 -4.79 -0.52
CA LEU A 108 25.53 -3.87 -1.65
C LEU A 108 26.76 -2.96 -1.49
N ARG A 109 27.73 -3.06 -2.40
CA ARG A 109 28.91 -2.20 -2.45
C ARG A 109 28.97 -1.51 -3.81
N PHE A 110 29.04 -0.19 -3.82
CA PHE A 110 29.17 0.61 -5.05
C PHE A 110 30.27 1.65 -4.89
N ARG A 111 31.09 1.84 -5.94
CA ARG A 111 32.17 2.84 -6.02
C ARG A 111 31.78 3.93 -7.00
N THR A 112 32.04 5.20 -6.69
CA THR A 112 31.76 6.31 -7.61
C THR A 112 32.93 6.54 -8.56
N GLN A 113 32.65 6.97 -9.80
CA GLN A 113 33.69 7.25 -10.82
C GLN A 113 34.61 8.44 -10.47
N ASN A 114 34.26 9.23 -9.45
CA ASN A 114 35.05 10.40 -8.99
C ASN A 114 35.90 10.12 -7.75
N ASP A 115 36.22 8.85 -7.46
CA ASP A 115 37.24 8.40 -6.49
C ASP A 115 37.06 8.84 -5.02
N LEU A 116 35.81 9.00 -4.55
CA LEU A 116 35.51 9.50 -3.20
C LEU A 116 34.78 8.52 -2.25
N GLY A 117 34.72 7.22 -2.56
CA GLY A 117 34.33 6.20 -1.57
C GLY A 117 33.50 5.02 -2.07
N THR A 118 33.26 4.07 -1.15
CA THR A 118 32.39 2.88 -1.28
C THR A 118 31.17 3.05 -0.37
N VAL A 119 29.95 3.00 -0.91
CA VAL A 119 28.73 2.94 -0.09
C VAL A 119 28.43 1.47 0.20
N ALA A 120 28.37 1.10 1.49
CA ALA A 120 27.98 -0.24 1.94
C ALA A 120 26.58 -0.18 2.56
N VAL A 121 25.59 -0.78 1.89
CA VAL A 121 24.27 -1.03 2.49
C VAL A 121 24.24 -2.51 2.86
N MET A 122 24.35 -2.80 4.15
CA MET A 122 24.21 -4.15 4.70
C MET A 122 22.82 -4.26 5.29
N GLY A 123 21.94 -4.98 4.60
CA GLY A 123 20.67 -5.42 5.13
C GLY A 123 20.69 -6.93 5.25
N ASP A 124 20.46 -7.44 6.45
CA ASP A 124 19.93 -8.79 6.58
C ASP A 124 18.49 -8.75 6.00
N SER A 125 18.24 -9.58 4.99
CA SER A 125 16.92 -9.73 4.38
C SER A 125 15.86 -10.10 5.42
N GLU A 126 16.21 -10.81 6.50
CA GLU A 126 15.28 -11.08 7.60
C GLU A 126 14.95 -9.83 8.42
N LEU A 127 15.87 -8.88 8.57
CA LEU A 127 15.63 -7.64 9.33
C LEU A 127 14.64 -6.73 8.59
N ILE A 128 14.78 -6.56 7.28
CA ILE A 128 13.84 -5.75 6.48
C ILE A 128 12.46 -6.43 6.40
N ASN A 129 12.45 -7.77 6.26
CA ASN A 129 11.23 -8.57 6.24
C ASN A 129 10.51 -8.61 7.60
N LYS A 130 11.22 -8.38 8.72
CA LYS A 130 10.61 -8.23 10.06
C LYS A 130 9.85 -6.91 10.25
N PHE A 131 10.11 -5.86 9.44
CA PHE A 131 9.50 -4.54 9.64
C PHE A 131 8.39 -4.16 8.65
N ASP A 132 8.56 -4.24 7.31
CA ASP A 132 7.46 -4.11 6.30
C ASP A 132 8.00 -4.19 4.83
N PRO A 133 7.44 -5.00 3.92
CA PRO A 133 7.76 -4.96 2.48
C PRO A 133 7.35 -3.65 1.76
N ASN A 134 6.54 -2.78 2.37
CA ASN A 134 6.04 -1.53 1.75
C ASN A 134 6.81 -0.25 2.11
N SER A 135 7.94 -0.37 2.83
CA SER A 135 8.76 0.80 3.19
C SER A 135 9.58 1.29 1.99
N THR A 136 9.47 2.59 1.66
CA THR A 136 10.34 3.23 0.65
C THR A 136 11.55 3.85 1.35
N MET A 137 12.76 3.41 1.02
CA MET A 137 14.00 3.97 1.55
C MET A 137 14.47 5.11 0.64
N TYR A 138 14.54 6.33 1.16
CA TYR A 138 15.19 7.44 0.46
C TYR A 138 16.66 7.51 0.89
N ILE A 139 17.57 7.14 -0.01
CA ILE A 139 19.00 7.43 0.18
C ILE A 139 19.25 8.85 -0.34
N GLY A 140 19.27 9.81 0.57
CA GLY A 140 19.88 11.09 0.29
C GLY A 140 21.38 10.95 0.50
N THR A 141 22.17 10.95 -0.58
CA THR A 141 23.57 11.36 -0.45
C THR A 141 23.53 12.85 -0.18
N THR A 142 23.74 13.27 1.06
CA THR A 142 24.18 14.64 1.27
C THR A 142 25.52 14.76 0.57
N ASN A 143 25.68 15.73 -0.34
CA ASN A 143 27.00 16.18 -0.81
C ASN A 143 27.78 16.85 0.33
N THR A 144 27.83 16.21 1.50
CA THR A 144 28.90 16.44 2.45
C THR A 144 30.02 15.54 1.99
N ILE A 145 31.02 16.19 1.40
CA ILE A 145 32.41 15.76 1.48
C ILE A 145 32.58 15.10 2.86
N LEU A 146 32.87 13.79 2.88
CA LEU A 146 33.33 13.13 4.10
C LEU A 146 34.41 14.04 4.69
N PRO A 147 34.36 14.42 5.98
CA PRO A 147 35.42 15.23 6.58
C PRO A 147 36.79 14.70 6.14
N ALA A 148 37.66 15.58 5.68
CA ALA A 148 38.96 15.18 5.14
C ALA A 148 39.67 14.24 6.12
N GLY A 149 40.00 13.01 5.67
CA GLY A 149 40.62 11.97 6.49
C GLY A 149 39.77 10.73 6.79
N LEU A 150 38.58 10.58 6.22
CA LEU A 150 37.74 9.38 6.37
C LEU A 150 37.78 8.52 5.09
N ASP A 151 38.27 7.28 5.20
CA ASP A 151 38.21 6.26 4.15
C ASP A 151 36.84 5.56 4.21
N ALA A 152 36.18 5.37 3.08
CA ALA A 152 34.91 4.63 3.00
C ALA A 152 35.03 3.15 3.43
N ARG A 153 36.24 2.62 3.54
CA ARG A 153 36.52 1.34 4.19
C ARG A 153 36.18 1.35 5.69
N GLU A 154 36.09 2.52 6.34
CA GLU A 154 36.05 2.70 7.80
C GLU A 154 34.66 3.03 8.38
N THR A 155 33.58 2.90 7.60
CA THR A 155 32.24 3.40 7.95
C THR A 155 31.19 2.28 8.07
N LEU A 156 30.54 2.16 9.24
CA LEU A 156 29.34 1.34 9.43
C LEU A 156 28.09 2.23 9.40
N ILE A 157 27.09 1.88 8.58
CA ILE A 157 25.80 2.57 8.48
C ILE A 157 24.72 1.67 9.09
N ILE A 158 24.05 2.14 10.13
CA ILE A 158 22.94 1.41 10.78
C ILE A 158 21.62 2.06 10.40
N VAL A 159 20.74 1.29 9.76
CA VAL A 159 19.41 1.72 9.27
C VAL A 159 18.33 1.00 10.06
N LEU A 160 17.44 1.74 10.72
CA LEU A 160 16.35 1.17 11.53
C LEU A 160 15.00 1.75 11.08
N LEU A 161 14.04 0.88 10.77
CA LEU A 161 12.77 1.22 10.13
C LEU A 161 11.58 0.98 11.08
N ASN A 162 10.67 1.96 11.19
CA ASN A 162 9.39 1.79 11.87
C ASN A 162 8.26 2.46 11.04
N ARG A 163 7.10 1.78 10.93
CA ARG A 163 5.97 2.05 10.04
C ARG A 163 5.32 3.44 10.16
N ASN A 164 5.55 4.16 11.25
CA ASN A 164 4.78 5.37 11.59
C ASN A 164 5.60 6.68 11.69
N HIS A 165 6.92 6.68 11.49
CA HIS A 165 7.76 7.84 11.86
C HIS A 165 8.92 8.13 10.88
N ALA A 166 9.47 9.35 10.97
CA ALA A 166 10.80 9.68 10.46
C ALA A 166 11.87 9.07 11.39
N PHE A 167 12.94 8.51 10.84
CA PHE A 167 13.98 7.84 11.63
C PHE A 167 15.36 8.46 11.42
N GLY A 168 16.19 8.36 12.46
CA GLY A 168 17.62 8.67 12.40
C GLY A 168 18.40 7.49 11.83
N VAL A 169 19.22 7.77 10.84
CA VAL A 169 20.23 6.89 10.26
C VAL A 169 21.57 7.34 10.80
N SER A 170 22.18 6.53 11.67
CA SER A 170 23.45 6.86 12.30
C SER A 170 24.59 6.09 11.64
N TRP A 171 25.75 6.73 11.56
CA TRP A 171 26.97 6.08 11.12
C TRP A 171 28.05 6.17 12.20
N ALA A 172 28.81 5.08 12.34
CA ALA A 172 29.81 4.94 13.38
C ALA A 172 31.14 4.42 12.79
N PHE A 173 32.24 4.85 13.41
CA PHE A 173 33.56 4.28 13.22
C PHE A 173 33.70 3.02 14.08
N MET A 174 34.19 1.92 13.50
CA MET A 174 34.46 0.68 14.23
C MET A 174 35.89 0.20 13.96
N PRO A 175 36.71 -0.04 15.00
CA PRO A 175 38.12 -0.36 14.81
C PRO A 175 38.41 -1.79 14.31
N ASP A 176 37.62 -2.81 14.67
CA ASP A 176 37.94 -4.23 14.42
C ASP A 176 37.08 -4.95 13.37
N ARG A 177 35.98 -4.33 12.91
CA ARG A 177 35.09 -4.78 11.81
C ARG A 177 34.66 -6.25 11.86
N SER A 178 34.63 -6.84 13.05
CA SER A 178 34.20 -8.23 13.21
C SER A 178 32.68 -8.35 13.12
N GLU A 179 32.19 -9.52 12.68
CA GLU A 179 30.74 -9.85 12.69
C GLU A 179 30.15 -9.73 14.11
N VAL A 180 30.95 -10.05 15.13
CA VAL A 180 30.60 -9.90 16.54
C VAL A 180 30.37 -8.44 16.92
N SER A 181 31.31 -7.55 16.56
CA SER A 181 31.20 -6.12 16.82
C SER A 181 30.02 -5.50 16.06
N PHE A 182 29.77 -5.95 14.83
CA PHE A 182 28.62 -5.54 14.03
C PHE A 182 27.29 -5.93 14.69
N ASN A 183 27.13 -7.20 15.07
CA ASN A 183 25.90 -7.68 15.71
C ASN A 183 25.66 -6.98 17.05
N ALA A 184 26.71 -6.76 17.84
CA ALA A 184 26.61 -5.99 19.09
C ALA A 184 26.15 -4.55 18.85
N ALA A 185 26.67 -3.86 17.82
CA ALA A 185 26.25 -2.51 17.47
C ALA A 185 24.78 -2.46 17.03
N LEU A 186 24.34 -3.46 16.27
CA LEU A 186 22.95 -3.58 15.81
C LEU A 186 21.99 -3.81 16.98
N ASP A 187 22.33 -4.72 17.90
CA ASP A 187 21.52 -5.02 19.08
C ASP A 187 21.38 -3.79 20.00
N ILE A 188 22.48 -3.06 20.22
CA ILE A 188 22.48 -1.81 20.99
C ILE A 188 21.57 -0.79 20.32
N ALA A 189 21.71 -0.58 19.01
CA ALA A 189 20.91 0.40 18.29
C ALA A 189 19.42 0.03 18.30
N CYS A 190 19.08 -1.25 18.18
CA CYS A 190 17.70 -1.75 18.31
C CYS A 190 17.12 -1.55 19.71
N SER A 191 17.93 -1.75 20.76
CA SER A 191 17.50 -1.62 22.16
C SER A 191 17.08 -0.19 22.55
N GLN A 192 17.62 0.82 21.88
CA GLN A 192 17.35 2.24 22.17
C GLN A 192 16.04 2.75 21.53
N ILE A 193 15.35 1.95 20.71
CA ILE A 193 14.22 2.40 19.88
C ILE A 193 12.83 2.15 20.50
N ALA A 194 12.68 1.17 21.39
CA ALA A 194 11.39 0.83 21.99
C ALA A 194 11.37 1.28 23.46
N PRO A 195 10.45 2.14 23.98
CA PRO A 195 9.11 2.51 23.51
C PRO A 195 8.72 3.98 23.81
N LEU A 196 9.48 4.98 23.35
CA LEU A 196 9.26 6.39 23.74
C LEU A 196 9.38 7.28 22.51
N MET A 197 8.29 7.71 21.86
CA MET A 197 8.40 8.87 20.96
C MET A 197 7.21 9.84 21.01
N ASN A 198 7.42 10.97 21.70
CA ASN A 198 6.80 12.26 21.42
C ASN A 198 7.77 13.08 20.51
N PRO A 199 7.33 13.57 19.32
CA PRO A 199 8.19 14.15 18.28
C PRO A 199 8.87 15.49 18.60
N THR A 200 8.98 15.95 19.84
CA THR A 200 9.62 17.26 20.16
C THR A 200 10.67 17.20 21.26
N ARG A 201 10.73 16.14 22.07
CA ARG A 201 11.66 16.05 23.22
C ARG A 201 12.85 15.11 23.03
N ILE A 202 12.88 14.29 21.98
CA ILE A 202 13.72 13.08 21.95
C ILE A 202 14.90 13.14 20.97
N TYR A 203 14.93 14.14 20.07
CA TYR A 203 15.94 14.23 19.01
C TYR A 203 17.37 14.44 19.50
N TYR A 204 17.56 15.17 20.61
CA TYR A 204 18.89 15.48 21.15
C TYR A 204 19.44 14.31 21.98
N ASP A 205 18.57 13.62 22.72
CA ASP A 205 18.98 12.53 23.60
C ASP A 205 19.29 11.23 22.83
N TYR A 206 18.75 11.02 21.62
CA TYR A 206 18.97 9.77 20.87
C TYR A 206 20.41 9.59 20.39
N GLU A 207 20.98 10.59 19.70
CA GLU A 207 22.34 10.50 19.15
C GLU A 207 23.39 10.38 20.25
N GLN A 208 23.21 11.14 21.34
CA GLN A 208 24.10 11.08 22.50
C GLN A 208 24.00 9.73 23.23
N ARG A 209 22.78 9.22 23.51
CA ARG A 209 22.61 7.89 24.14
C ARG A 209 23.14 6.76 23.27
N LEU A 210 22.96 6.85 21.95
CA LEU A 210 23.50 5.87 21.01
C LEU A 210 25.03 5.92 21.01
N ASN A 211 25.64 7.12 20.96
CA ASN A 211 27.08 7.27 21.05
C ASN A 211 27.64 6.76 22.38
N ASP A 212 27.01 7.09 23.51
CA ASP A 212 27.43 6.67 24.83
C ASP A 212 27.32 5.14 24.96
N SER A 213 26.23 4.55 24.48
CA SER A 213 26.02 3.09 24.51
C SER A 213 26.99 2.36 23.60
N LEU A 214 27.27 2.87 22.40
CA LEU A 214 28.26 2.27 21.50
C LEU A 214 29.67 2.37 22.08
N THR A 215 30.05 3.51 22.63
CA THR A 215 31.39 3.71 23.23
C THR A 215 31.58 2.84 24.47
N ALA A 216 30.51 2.63 25.26
CA ALA A 216 30.56 1.81 26.48
C ALA A 216 30.68 0.30 26.19
N ASN A 217 30.10 -0.17 25.09
CA ASN A 217 30.06 -1.61 24.78
C ASN A 217 31.06 -2.02 23.69
N ILE A 218 31.56 -1.08 22.89
CA ILE A 218 32.49 -1.33 21.79
C ILE A 218 33.69 -0.37 21.89
N PRO A 219 34.83 -0.83 22.43
CA PRO A 219 36.01 0.01 22.62
C PRO A 219 36.48 0.68 21.33
N GLY A 220 36.56 2.02 21.33
CA GLY A 220 36.99 2.82 20.19
C GLY A 220 35.90 3.11 19.15
N ALA A 221 34.68 2.61 19.35
CA ALA A 221 33.54 3.00 18.51
C ALA A 221 33.13 4.44 18.80
N THR A 222 32.85 5.22 17.75
CA THR A 222 32.32 6.59 17.88
C THR A 222 31.27 6.86 16.81
N VAL A 223 30.13 7.45 17.21
CA VAL A 223 29.13 7.95 16.27
C VAL A 223 29.66 9.23 15.65
N LYS A 224 29.60 9.32 14.32
CA LYS A 224 30.15 10.46 13.58
C LYS A 224 29.08 11.34 12.95
N GLY A 225 27.83 10.88 12.93
CA GLY A 225 26.67 11.71 12.64
C GLY A 225 25.40 10.90 12.39
N THR A 226 24.28 11.63 12.31
CA THR A 226 22.95 11.07 12.05
C THR A 226 22.25 11.85 10.93
N PHE A 227 21.63 11.17 9.97
CA PHE A 227 20.78 11.77 8.94
C PHE A 227 19.38 11.16 8.95
N LEU A 228 18.37 11.88 8.48
CA LEU A 228 16.98 11.43 8.58
C LEU A 228 16.50 10.77 7.27
N ALA A 229 15.77 9.67 7.40
CA ALA A 229 14.98 9.12 6.31
C ALA A 229 13.49 9.13 6.65
N TYR A 230 12.68 9.46 5.64
CA TYR A 230 11.23 9.66 5.75
C TYR A 230 10.51 8.53 5.02
N ALA A 231 9.70 7.75 5.76
CA ALA A 231 8.70 6.88 5.15
C ALA A 231 7.48 7.74 4.78
N ASN A 232 7.35 8.11 3.51
CA ASN A 232 6.22 8.92 3.06
C ASN A 232 5.03 8.01 2.76
N LYS A 233 3.94 8.12 3.53
CA LYS A 233 2.66 7.50 3.18
C LYS A 233 2.03 8.33 2.06
N LYS A 234 2.46 8.13 0.81
CA LYS A 234 1.59 8.49 -0.31
C LYS A 234 0.36 7.60 -0.16
N ASN A 235 -0.83 8.19 -0.03
CA ASN A 235 -2.08 7.49 -0.27
C ASN A 235 -2.06 7.05 -1.74
N MET A 236 -1.46 5.90 -2.01
CA MET A 236 -1.51 5.28 -3.32
C MET A 236 -2.93 4.80 -3.50
N ILE A 237 -3.59 5.30 -4.54
CA ILE A 237 -4.89 4.81 -4.98
C ILE A 237 -4.75 3.29 -5.16
N LYS A 238 -5.61 2.52 -4.49
CA LYS A 238 -5.56 1.05 -4.51
C LYS A 238 -5.86 0.58 -5.92
N LYS A 239 -4.96 -0.21 -6.53
CA LYS A 239 -5.25 -0.84 -7.83
C LYS A 239 -6.07 -2.10 -7.59
N VAL A 240 -7.12 -2.30 -8.36
CA VAL A 240 -8.11 -3.34 -8.08
C VAL A 240 -8.36 -4.18 -9.32
N ILE A 241 -8.33 -5.50 -9.16
CA ILE A 241 -8.93 -6.46 -10.09
C ILE A 241 -10.15 -7.05 -9.40
N VAL A 242 -11.24 -7.21 -10.13
CA VAL A 242 -12.46 -7.87 -9.65
C VAL A 242 -12.69 -9.11 -10.49
N ASP A 243 -12.83 -10.27 -9.85
CA ASP A 243 -13.21 -11.53 -10.48
C ASP A 243 -14.61 -11.92 -10.01
N CYS A 244 -15.57 -11.92 -10.92
CA CYS A 244 -17.01 -12.08 -10.62
C CYS A 244 -17.65 -13.14 -11.53
N ASP A 245 -18.72 -13.77 -11.08
CA ASP A 245 -19.48 -14.76 -11.87
C ASP A 245 -20.70 -14.17 -12.59
N GLY A 246 -21.01 -12.90 -12.32
CA GLY A 246 -22.01 -12.14 -13.06
C GLY A 246 -23.41 -12.21 -12.48
N GLY A 247 -23.54 -12.58 -11.20
CA GLY A 247 -24.76 -12.47 -10.44
C GLY A 247 -25.23 -11.04 -10.22
N TYR A 248 -26.45 -10.93 -9.69
CA TYR A 248 -27.04 -9.62 -9.40
C TYR A 248 -26.26 -8.85 -8.32
N ASP A 249 -25.74 -9.51 -7.29
CA ASP A 249 -24.95 -8.87 -6.24
C ASP A 249 -23.52 -8.51 -6.68
N ASP A 250 -22.94 -9.20 -7.65
CA ASP A 250 -21.76 -8.71 -8.36
C ASP A 250 -22.07 -7.38 -9.05
N ALA A 251 -23.22 -7.25 -9.70
CA ALA A 251 -23.57 -6.00 -10.37
C ALA A 251 -23.71 -4.83 -9.36
N VAL A 252 -24.27 -5.07 -8.17
CA VAL A 252 -24.29 -4.08 -7.08
C VAL A 252 -22.86 -3.70 -6.68
N SER A 253 -21.97 -4.69 -6.55
CA SER A 253 -20.55 -4.51 -6.22
C SER A 253 -19.81 -3.69 -7.27
N LEU A 254 -20.03 -3.99 -8.55
CA LEU A 254 -19.44 -3.28 -9.67
C LEU A 254 -19.90 -1.82 -9.72
N VAL A 255 -21.16 -1.52 -9.38
CA VAL A 255 -21.62 -0.12 -9.25
C VAL A 255 -20.79 0.63 -8.21
N LEU A 256 -20.56 0.03 -7.02
CA LEU A 256 -19.73 0.64 -5.97
C LEU A 256 -18.28 0.85 -6.42
N LEU A 257 -17.67 -0.18 -7.04
CA LEU A 257 -16.27 -0.13 -7.45
C LEU A 257 -16.04 0.84 -8.62
N ILE A 258 -16.96 0.88 -9.59
CA ILE A 258 -16.90 1.84 -10.71
C ILE A 258 -17.07 3.27 -10.19
N ASP A 259 -17.99 3.51 -9.26
CA ASP A 259 -18.16 4.82 -8.64
C ASP A 259 -16.90 5.25 -7.87
N ALA A 260 -16.36 4.36 -7.03
CA ALA A 260 -15.11 4.60 -6.30
C ALA A 260 -13.92 4.85 -7.25
N HIS A 261 -13.89 4.18 -8.41
CA HIS A 261 -12.90 4.44 -9.45
C HIS A 261 -13.03 5.84 -10.05
N LYS A 262 -14.25 6.26 -10.41
CA LYS A 262 -14.53 7.61 -10.94
C LYS A 262 -14.17 8.71 -9.93
N LYS A 263 -14.35 8.43 -8.63
CA LYS A 263 -13.98 9.33 -7.52
C LYS A 263 -12.49 9.28 -7.15
N ASN A 264 -11.65 8.53 -7.87
CA ASN A 264 -10.23 8.33 -7.59
C ASN A 264 -9.93 7.75 -6.20
N ILE A 265 -10.88 7.01 -5.61
CA ILE A 265 -10.69 6.28 -4.35
C ILE A 265 -9.92 4.98 -4.63
N ILE A 266 -10.25 4.32 -5.73
CA ILE A 266 -9.56 3.15 -6.26
C ILE A 266 -9.22 3.31 -7.75
N ASP A 267 -8.37 2.44 -8.27
CA ASP A 267 -7.94 2.35 -9.66
C ASP A 267 -8.33 0.96 -10.17
N LEU A 268 -9.55 0.83 -10.69
CA LEU A 268 -10.10 -0.42 -11.19
C LEU A 268 -9.41 -0.78 -12.51
N LYS A 269 -8.56 -1.81 -12.49
CA LYS A 269 -7.72 -2.24 -13.60
C LYS A 269 -8.41 -3.21 -14.54
N ALA A 270 -9.18 -4.14 -13.99
CA ALA A 270 -9.87 -5.15 -14.76
C ALA A 270 -11.10 -5.68 -14.01
N ILE A 271 -12.09 -6.09 -14.79
CA ILE A 271 -13.19 -6.95 -14.37
C ILE A 271 -13.00 -8.24 -15.16
N THR A 272 -12.79 -9.35 -14.47
CA THR A 272 -12.66 -10.67 -15.05
C THR A 272 -13.89 -11.49 -14.70
N CYS A 273 -14.29 -12.34 -15.65
CA CYS A 273 -15.46 -13.19 -15.47
C CYS A 273 -15.00 -14.63 -15.20
N VAL A 274 -15.56 -15.24 -14.16
CA VAL A 274 -15.40 -16.66 -13.86
C VAL A 274 -16.71 -17.39 -14.09
N ALA A 275 -16.66 -18.61 -14.60
CA ALA A 275 -17.87 -19.38 -14.81
C ALA A 275 -18.31 -20.05 -13.51
N GLU A 276 -19.61 -20.08 -13.26
CA GLU A 276 -20.20 -21.06 -12.33
C GLU A 276 -19.83 -22.49 -12.79
N SER A 277 -19.49 -23.36 -11.83
CA SER A 277 -19.16 -24.76 -12.10
C SER A 277 -20.27 -25.45 -12.90
N GLN A 278 -19.91 -26.28 -13.88
CA GLN A 278 -20.88 -27.04 -14.68
C GLN A 278 -21.77 -27.95 -13.82
N ALA A 279 -21.28 -28.41 -12.66
CA ALA A 279 -22.05 -29.19 -11.70
C ALA A 279 -23.21 -28.39 -11.08
N LEU A 280 -23.08 -27.07 -10.97
CA LEU A 280 -24.11 -26.17 -10.44
C LEU A 280 -25.10 -25.73 -11.53
N LYS A 281 -24.67 -25.63 -12.79
CA LYS A 281 -25.56 -25.35 -13.94
C LYS A 281 -26.66 -26.41 -14.13
N ALA A 282 -26.45 -27.61 -13.60
CA ALA A 282 -27.40 -28.72 -13.60
C ALA A 282 -28.41 -28.69 -12.43
N ALA A 283 -28.25 -27.80 -11.45
CA ALA A 283 -29.22 -27.64 -10.37
C ALA A 283 -30.48 -26.91 -10.87
N GLU A 284 -31.67 -27.39 -10.48
CA GLU A 284 -32.96 -26.84 -10.92
C GLU A 284 -33.25 -25.43 -10.37
N VAL A 285 -32.58 -25.01 -9.30
CA VAL A 285 -32.83 -23.74 -8.62
C VAL A 285 -31.71 -22.75 -8.90
N ARG A 286 -31.94 -21.84 -9.84
CA ARG A 286 -31.05 -20.69 -10.08
C ARG A 286 -31.51 -19.49 -9.29
N TYR A 287 -30.72 -19.08 -8.31
CA TYR A 287 -31.12 -17.99 -7.43
C TYR A 287 -31.24 -16.65 -8.17
N HIS A 288 -30.38 -16.36 -9.14
CA HIS A 288 -30.37 -15.10 -9.90
C HIS A 288 -31.16 -15.14 -11.22
N GLY A 289 -31.90 -16.21 -11.51
CA GLY A 289 -32.51 -16.43 -12.82
C GLY A 289 -31.62 -17.23 -13.78
N HIS A 290 -32.11 -17.52 -14.98
CA HIS A 290 -31.35 -18.29 -15.98
C HIS A 290 -30.16 -17.53 -16.55
N ASP A 291 -30.28 -16.21 -16.67
CA ASP A 291 -29.26 -15.30 -17.17
C ASP A 291 -28.34 -14.71 -16.08
N GLY A 292 -28.58 -15.02 -14.80
CA GLY A 292 -27.87 -14.42 -13.67
C GLY A 292 -28.34 -13.00 -13.31
N PHE A 293 -29.33 -12.47 -14.04
CA PHE A 293 -29.74 -11.08 -14.01
C PHE A 293 -31.28 -10.91 -14.03
N GLY A 294 -31.98 -11.86 -13.42
CA GLY A 294 -33.41 -11.82 -13.14
C GLY A 294 -34.32 -12.17 -14.32
N ASP A 295 -33.78 -12.58 -15.46
CA ASP A 295 -34.52 -12.95 -16.68
C ASP A 295 -35.44 -11.81 -17.19
N VAL A 296 -35.04 -10.56 -16.95
CA VAL A 296 -35.85 -9.36 -17.24
C VAL A 296 -35.43 -8.61 -18.50
N PHE A 297 -34.22 -8.87 -19.01
CA PHE A 297 -33.71 -8.23 -20.23
C PHE A 297 -33.67 -9.23 -21.38
N THR A 298 -34.05 -8.74 -22.57
CA THR A 298 -34.00 -9.51 -23.82
C THR A 298 -33.14 -8.84 -24.88
N ASP A 299 -32.57 -7.68 -24.55
CA ASP A 299 -31.73 -6.88 -25.44
C ASP A 299 -30.39 -7.58 -25.65
N GLN A 300 -29.83 -7.45 -26.86
CA GLN A 300 -28.46 -7.89 -27.11
C GLN A 300 -27.47 -7.00 -26.34
N VAL A 301 -26.56 -7.64 -25.59
CA VAL A 301 -25.51 -6.94 -24.85
C VAL A 301 -24.43 -6.45 -25.82
N ASP A 302 -24.01 -5.19 -25.66
CA ASP A 302 -22.85 -4.65 -26.36
C ASP A 302 -21.55 -5.30 -25.86
N ILE A 303 -21.01 -6.22 -26.64
CA ILE A 303 -19.76 -6.94 -26.36
C ILE A 303 -18.53 -6.23 -26.94
N SER A 304 -18.65 -5.01 -27.48
CA SER A 304 -17.51 -4.29 -28.06
C SER A 304 -16.39 -3.98 -27.07
N LYS A 305 -16.71 -3.95 -25.77
CA LYS A 305 -15.78 -3.76 -24.66
C LYS A 305 -15.21 -5.06 -24.09
N LEU A 306 -15.64 -6.22 -24.61
CA LEU A 306 -15.11 -7.50 -24.18
C LEU A 306 -13.71 -7.68 -24.76
N GLU A 307 -12.73 -7.81 -23.87
CA GLU A 307 -11.36 -8.06 -24.27
C GLU A 307 -11.17 -9.50 -24.75
N LYS A 308 -10.28 -9.69 -25.75
CA LYS A 308 -9.91 -11.01 -26.25
C LYS A 308 -8.92 -11.75 -25.35
N GLU A 309 -8.22 -11.01 -24.49
CA GLU A 309 -7.22 -11.55 -23.57
C GLU A 309 -7.92 -12.37 -22.48
N HIS A 310 -7.42 -13.59 -22.23
CA HIS A 310 -7.97 -14.46 -21.19
C HIS A 310 -7.72 -13.86 -19.79
N ALA A 311 -8.70 -13.96 -18.89
CA ALA A 311 -8.66 -13.40 -17.53
C ALA A 311 -7.34 -13.67 -16.79
N VAL A 312 -6.90 -14.93 -16.77
CA VAL A 312 -5.62 -15.37 -16.16
C VAL A 312 -4.39 -14.59 -16.69
N ILE A 313 -4.33 -14.35 -18.00
CA ILE A 313 -3.21 -13.65 -18.64
C ILE A 313 -3.25 -12.16 -18.28
N ALA A 314 -4.45 -11.55 -18.34
CA ALA A 314 -4.66 -10.17 -17.95
C ALA A 314 -4.31 -9.93 -16.46
N MET A 315 -4.76 -10.82 -15.56
CA MET A 315 -4.43 -10.78 -14.14
C MET A 315 -2.92 -10.79 -13.92
N ARG A 316 -2.21 -11.75 -14.52
CA ARG A 316 -0.76 -11.86 -14.42
C ARG A 316 -0.07 -10.57 -14.87
N LYS A 317 -0.45 -10.04 -16.04
CA LYS A 317 0.12 -8.81 -16.60
C LYS A 317 -0.07 -7.63 -15.65
N ILE A 318 -1.30 -7.38 -15.21
CA ILE A 318 -1.62 -6.26 -14.31
C ILE A 318 -0.88 -6.38 -12.99
N ILE A 319 -0.81 -7.57 -12.39
CA ILE A 319 -0.12 -7.80 -11.11
C ILE A 319 1.40 -7.59 -11.29
N THR A 320 1.99 -8.12 -12.35
CA THR A 320 3.44 -8.02 -12.61
C THR A 320 3.88 -6.58 -12.90
N GLU A 321 3.05 -5.80 -13.58
CA GLU A 321 3.31 -4.36 -13.83
C GLU A 321 3.13 -3.50 -12.57
N ASN A 322 2.48 -4.05 -11.53
CA ASN A 322 2.09 -3.31 -10.33
C ASN A 322 2.33 -4.13 -9.04
N PRO A 323 3.57 -4.59 -8.79
CA PRO A 323 3.86 -5.44 -7.63
C PRO A 323 3.53 -4.72 -6.32
N ASP A 324 2.94 -5.48 -5.39
CA ASP A 324 2.46 -5.07 -4.06
C ASP A 324 1.43 -3.92 -4.05
N GLN A 325 0.81 -3.64 -5.20
CA GLN A 325 -0.14 -2.54 -5.36
C GLN A 325 -1.55 -2.98 -5.74
N VAL A 326 -1.71 -4.21 -6.24
CA VAL A 326 -2.98 -4.74 -6.72
C VAL A 326 -3.66 -5.54 -5.62
N SER A 327 -4.89 -5.15 -5.27
CA SER A 327 -5.81 -5.97 -4.49
C SER A 327 -6.75 -6.69 -5.45
N VAL A 328 -6.99 -7.98 -5.20
CA VAL A 328 -7.89 -8.81 -6.01
C VAL A 328 -9.16 -9.08 -5.19
N VAL A 329 -10.32 -8.70 -5.74
CA VAL A 329 -11.63 -8.96 -5.15
C VAL A 329 -12.24 -10.17 -5.87
N CYS A 330 -12.49 -11.25 -5.14
CA CYS A 330 -13.08 -12.48 -5.65
C CYS A 330 -14.53 -12.54 -5.17
N LEU A 331 -15.47 -12.42 -6.10
CA LEU A 331 -16.92 -12.43 -5.86
C LEU A 331 -17.59 -13.70 -6.41
N GLY A 332 -16.87 -14.47 -7.23
CA GLY A 332 -17.28 -15.81 -7.66
C GLY A 332 -16.31 -16.91 -7.19
N PRO A 333 -16.44 -18.14 -7.74
CA PRO A 333 -15.49 -19.23 -7.52
C PRO A 333 -14.07 -18.82 -7.94
N LEU A 334 -13.04 -19.19 -7.18
CA LEU A 334 -11.68 -18.63 -7.35
C LEU A 334 -10.87 -19.28 -8.48
N THR A 335 -11.54 -19.94 -9.43
CA THR A 335 -10.91 -20.73 -10.52
C THR A 335 -9.86 -19.91 -11.28
N ASN A 336 -10.20 -18.69 -11.71
CA ASN A 336 -9.29 -17.83 -12.45
C ASN A 336 -8.05 -17.48 -11.63
N VAL A 337 -8.24 -17.14 -10.36
CA VAL A 337 -7.16 -16.77 -9.44
C VAL A 337 -6.24 -17.96 -9.17
N ALA A 338 -6.80 -19.13 -8.86
CA ALA A 338 -6.03 -20.35 -8.63
C ALA A 338 -5.25 -20.79 -9.87
N LEU A 339 -5.85 -20.71 -11.06
CA LEU A 339 -5.15 -20.96 -12.33
C LEU A 339 -4.02 -19.96 -12.55
N ALA A 340 -4.25 -18.66 -12.30
CA ALA A 340 -3.21 -17.65 -12.45
C ALA A 340 -2.02 -17.91 -11.52
N VAL A 341 -2.29 -18.27 -10.26
CA VAL A 341 -1.25 -18.60 -9.28
C VAL A 341 -0.53 -19.90 -9.61
N LYS A 342 -1.23 -20.93 -10.12
CA LYS A 342 -0.58 -22.19 -10.52
C LYS A 342 0.28 -22.05 -11.77
N ILE A 343 -0.17 -21.27 -12.75
CA ILE A 343 0.56 -21.05 -14.00
C ILE A 343 1.72 -20.05 -13.80
N TYR A 344 1.50 -19.04 -12.95
CA TYR A 344 2.45 -17.95 -12.68
C TYR A 344 2.65 -17.75 -11.17
N PRO A 345 3.37 -18.67 -10.49
CA PRO A 345 3.52 -18.62 -9.03
C PRO A 345 4.18 -17.32 -8.52
N GLU A 346 4.93 -16.61 -9.36
CA GLU A 346 5.57 -15.33 -9.02
C GLU A 346 4.56 -14.21 -8.67
N ILE A 347 3.31 -14.31 -9.16
CA ILE A 347 2.32 -13.25 -8.97
C ILE A 347 1.72 -13.27 -7.58
N LEU A 348 1.75 -14.41 -6.88
CA LEU A 348 1.08 -14.58 -5.60
C LEU A 348 1.64 -13.64 -4.54
N GLU A 349 2.97 -13.60 -4.42
CA GLU A 349 3.66 -12.68 -3.50
C GLU A 349 3.53 -11.22 -3.93
N SER A 350 3.26 -10.96 -5.22
CA SER A 350 3.09 -9.63 -5.79
C SER A 350 1.69 -9.07 -5.60
N VAL A 351 0.70 -9.89 -5.23
CA VAL A 351 -0.63 -9.41 -4.84
C VAL A 351 -0.54 -8.76 -3.45
N LYS A 352 -1.16 -7.59 -3.34
CA LYS A 352 -1.21 -6.84 -2.09
C LYS A 352 -2.15 -7.52 -1.08
N ASP A 353 -3.40 -7.71 -1.50
CA ASP A 353 -4.47 -8.28 -0.68
C ASP A 353 -5.44 -9.06 -1.57
N PHE A 354 -5.94 -10.19 -1.07
CA PHE A 354 -7.12 -10.85 -1.62
C PHE A 354 -8.32 -10.58 -0.72
N PHE A 355 -9.43 -10.13 -1.31
CA PHE A 355 -10.72 -9.95 -0.66
C PHE A 355 -11.69 -10.96 -1.26
N ILE A 356 -12.12 -11.93 -0.48
CA ILE A 356 -12.86 -13.10 -0.98
C ILE A 356 -14.24 -13.11 -0.33
N MET A 357 -15.29 -13.02 -1.14
CA MET A 357 -16.66 -13.32 -0.70
C MET A 357 -16.89 -14.82 -0.84
N GLY A 358 -17.14 -15.48 0.28
CA GLY A 358 -17.52 -16.89 0.28
C GLY A 358 -17.02 -17.65 1.50
N GLY A 359 -17.33 -18.94 1.50
CA GLY A 359 -17.02 -19.83 2.61
C GLY A 359 -17.91 -19.58 3.83
N ASN A 360 -17.55 -20.21 4.94
CA ASN A 360 -18.29 -20.13 6.18
C ASN A 360 -17.37 -20.08 7.41
N SER A 361 -17.95 -19.74 8.55
CA SER A 361 -17.25 -19.55 9.82
C SER A 361 -17.76 -20.46 10.95
N ALA A 362 -19.02 -20.90 10.85
CA ALA A 362 -19.66 -21.79 11.80
C ALA A 362 -20.27 -23.02 11.09
N GLY A 363 -19.85 -23.29 9.85
CA GLY A 363 -20.41 -24.37 9.02
C GLY A 363 -21.80 -24.09 8.48
N GLN A 364 -22.27 -22.84 8.47
CA GLN A 364 -23.55 -22.53 7.87
C GLN A 364 -23.39 -22.34 6.35
N GLY A 365 -23.91 -23.27 5.57
CA GLY A 365 -23.91 -23.17 4.10
C GLY A 365 -25.17 -22.55 3.50
N ASN A 366 -25.09 -22.17 2.22
CA ASN A 366 -26.22 -21.71 1.40
C ASN A 366 -26.45 -22.59 0.15
N THR A 367 -25.50 -23.49 -0.17
CA THR A 367 -25.57 -24.43 -1.30
C THR A 367 -25.76 -25.86 -0.81
N THR A 368 -24.94 -26.26 0.17
CA THR A 368 -25.24 -27.42 1.01
C THR A 368 -25.48 -26.95 2.44
N ALA A 369 -25.84 -27.87 3.34
CA ALA A 369 -25.93 -27.52 4.76
C ALA A 369 -24.61 -26.99 5.34
N GLN A 370 -23.47 -27.32 4.72
CA GLN A 370 -22.12 -27.07 5.27
C GLN A 370 -21.20 -26.29 4.32
N ALA A 371 -21.68 -25.86 3.16
CA ALA A 371 -20.87 -25.14 2.18
C ALA A 371 -21.61 -23.97 1.55
N GLU A 372 -20.88 -22.85 1.46
CA GLU A 372 -21.24 -21.67 0.71
C GLU A 372 -20.97 -21.90 -0.79
N PHE A 373 -21.75 -21.26 -1.66
CA PHE A 373 -21.76 -21.42 -3.11
C PHE A 373 -20.40 -21.32 -3.78
N ASN A 374 -19.68 -20.21 -3.61
CA ASN A 374 -18.39 -19.98 -4.26
C ASN A 374 -17.37 -21.07 -3.88
N PHE A 375 -17.39 -21.48 -2.61
CA PHE A 375 -16.49 -22.49 -2.08
C PHE A 375 -16.91 -23.91 -2.45
N TYR A 376 -18.21 -24.17 -2.63
CA TYR A 376 -18.71 -25.45 -3.11
C TYR A 376 -18.45 -25.65 -4.61
N ALA A 377 -18.52 -24.57 -5.39
CA ALA A 377 -18.34 -24.58 -6.84
C ALA A 377 -16.95 -25.06 -7.26
N ASP A 378 -15.91 -24.54 -6.59
CA ASP A 378 -14.51 -24.91 -6.81
C ASP A 378 -13.71 -24.85 -5.48
N PRO A 379 -13.87 -25.83 -4.58
CA PRO A 379 -13.12 -25.87 -3.33
C PRO A 379 -11.61 -26.09 -3.55
N GLU A 380 -11.22 -26.73 -4.65
CA GLU A 380 -9.81 -26.91 -5.00
C GLU A 380 -9.11 -25.56 -5.24
N SER A 381 -9.80 -24.58 -5.85
CA SER A 381 -9.24 -23.26 -6.12
C SER A 381 -8.84 -22.49 -4.84
N ILE A 382 -9.70 -22.47 -3.83
CA ILE A 382 -9.40 -21.82 -2.55
C ILE A 382 -8.37 -22.61 -1.74
N TYR A 383 -8.41 -23.95 -1.80
CA TYR A 383 -7.39 -24.80 -1.19
C TYR A 383 -6.00 -24.47 -1.74
N ILE A 384 -5.86 -24.36 -3.07
CA ILE A 384 -4.61 -23.94 -3.71
C ILE A 384 -4.12 -22.60 -3.16
N LEU A 385 -5.02 -21.62 -3.04
CA LEU A 385 -4.66 -20.27 -2.61
C LEU A 385 -4.18 -20.25 -1.15
N LEU A 386 -4.88 -20.95 -0.25
CA LEU A 386 -4.52 -21.05 1.17
C LEU A 386 -3.19 -21.78 1.40
N GLN A 387 -2.88 -22.79 0.56
CA GLN A 387 -1.64 -23.56 0.67
C GLN A 387 -0.42 -22.83 0.11
N CYS A 388 -0.62 -21.99 -0.92
CA CYS A 388 0.50 -21.31 -1.58
C CYS A 388 0.78 -19.91 -1.01
N ASN A 389 -0.20 -19.23 -0.40
CA ASN A 389 -0.05 -17.81 -0.06
C ASN A 389 0.66 -17.60 1.29
N SER A 390 1.65 -16.70 1.30
CA SER A 390 2.38 -16.35 2.53
C SER A 390 1.66 -15.32 3.41
N LYS A 391 0.73 -14.55 2.82
CA LYS A 391 -0.03 -13.45 3.45
C LYS A 391 -1.46 -13.92 3.81
N PRO A 392 -2.04 -13.50 4.95
CA PRO A 392 -3.43 -13.83 5.25
C PRO A 392 -4.42 -13.25 4.23
N LEU A 393 -5.37 -14.06 3.75
CA LEU A 393 -6.44 -13.64 2.84
C LEU A 393 -7.59 -12.99 3.63
N TRP A 394 -8.24 -11.94 3.12
CA TRP A 394 -9.46 -11.41 3.73
C TRP A 394 -10.67 -12.25 3.30
N LEU A 395 -11.26 -12.98 4.25
CA LEU A 395 -12.40 -13.85 3.99
C LEU A 395 -13.68 -13.23 4.55
N PHE A 396 -14.69 -13.08 3.70
CA PHE A 396 -16.03 -12.60 4.02
C PHE A 396 -17.00 -13.80 3.96
N PRO A 397 -17.16 -14.54 5.08
CA PRO A 397 -17.97 -15.74 5.12
C PRO A 397 -19.46 -15.40 5.01
N TRP A 398 -20.25 -16.39 4.56
CA TRP A 398 -21.70 -16.27 4.45
C TRP A 398 -22.38 -15.75 5.72
N GLU A 399 -21.93 -16.21 6.89
CA GLU A 399 -22.54 -15.80 8.17
C GLU A 399 -22.35 -14.31 8.47
N THR A 400 -21.32 -13.67 7.92
CA THR A 400 -21.13 -12.21 8.05
C THR A 400 -22.21 -11.47 7.26
N CYS A 401 -22.58 -11.97 6.08
CA CYS A 401 -23.69 -11.42 5.30
C CYS A 401 -25.04 -11.65 6.01
N LEU A 402 -25.20 -12.77 6.73
CA LEU A 402 -26.43 -13.08 7.48
C LEU A 402 -26.74 -12.05 8.57
N LYS A 403 -25.71 -11.41 9.14
CA LYS A 403 -25.83 -10.37 10.17
C LYS A 403 -26.36 -9.02 9.66
N SER A 404 -26.58 -8.86 8.35
CA SER A 404 -27.11 -7.61 7.76
C SER A 404 -28.39 -7.15 8.46
N THR A 405 -28.38 -5.90 8.92
CA THR A 405 -29.53 -5.22 9.54
C THR A 405 -30.25 -4.29 8.57
N ILE A 406 -29.88 -4.34 7.28
CA ILE A 406 -30.45 -3.47 6.24
C ILE A 406 -31.80 -4.04 5.83
N THR A 407 -32.88 -3.29 6.02
CA THR A 407 -34.23 -3.74 5.68
C THR A 407 -34.54 -3.55 4.20
N MET A 408 -35.44 -4.37 3.66
CA MET A 408 -36.01 -4.14 2.33
C MET A 408 -36.77 -2.81 2.28
N ASP A 409 -37.39 -2.37 3.38
CA ASP A 409 -37.97 -1.03 3.49
C ASP A 409 -36.93 0.07 3.23
N TRP A 410 -35.72 -0.03 3.79
CA TRP A 410 -34.65 0.91 3.48
C TRP A 410 -34.24 0.82 1.99
N ARG A 411 -34.11 -0.39 1.45
CA ARG A 411 -33.75 -0.61 0.03
C ARG A 411 -34.77 0.02 -0.92
N GLU A 412 -36.06 -0.10 -0.64
CA GLU A 412 -37.14 0.40 -1.48
C GLU A 412 -37.41 1.90 -1.26
N ASN A 413 -37.48 2.32 0.01
CA ASN A 413 -37.97 3.65 0.39
C ASN A 413 -36.88 4.67 0.71
N LYS A 414 -35.61 4.28 0.81
CA LYS A 414 -34.47 5.20 0.92
C LYS A 414 -33.61 5.15 -0.32
N LEU A 415 -32.96 4.01 -0.58
CA LEU A 415 -32.10 3.85 -1.76
C LEU A 415 -32.93 3.90 -3.05
N GLY A 416 -34.04 3.17 -3.08
CA GLY A 416 -34.96 3.09 -4.21
C GLY A 416 -35.73 4.39 -4.51
N LYS A 417 -35.64 5.45 -3.69
CA LYS A 417 -36.22 6.77 -4.01
C LYS A 417 -35.38 7.58 -5.00
N LEU A 418 -34.13 7.18 -5.24
CA LEU A 418 -33.28 7.74 -6.29
C LEU A 418 -33.72 7.25 -7.69
N LYS A 419 -35.04 7.17 -7.96
CA LYS A 419 -35.64 6.46 -9.11
C LYS A 419 -35.26 7.02 -10.48
N GLU A 420 -34.91 8.31 -10.54
CA GLU A 420 -34.42 8.95 -11.77
C GLU A 420 -32.98 8.52 -12.11
N ASN A 421 -32.28 7.87 -11.17
CA ASN A 421 -30.95 7.30 -11.43
C ASN A 421 -31.07 5.97 -12.17
N LYS A 422 -30.46 5.90 -13.36
CA LYS A 422 -30.44 4.70 -14.23
C LYS A 422 -29.87 3.46 -13.52
N LYS A 423 -28.90 3.62 -12.61
CA LYS A 423 -28.31 2.53 -11.82
C LYS A 423 -29.36 1.88 -10.91
N ILE A 424 -30.15 2.70 -10.20
CA ILE A 424 -31.21 2.23 -9.30
C ILE A 424 -32.34 1.57 -10.08
N LYS A 425 -32.72 2.16 -11.23
CA LYS A 425 -33.72 1.54 -12.10
C LYS A 425 -33.27 0.16 -12.58
N LEU A 426 -32.01 0.02 -13.01
CA LEU A 426 -31.41 -1.24 -13.44
C LEU A 426 -31.50 -2.29 -12.33
N ILE A 427 -30.89 -2.00 -11.17
CA ILE A 427 -30.83 -2.92 -10.03
C ILE A 427 -32.24 -3.29 -9.53
N SER A 428 -33.17 -2.32 -9.45
CA SER A 428 -34.55 -2.61 -9.00
C SER A 428 -35.31 -3.49 -10.01
N THR A 429 -35.08 -3.30 -11.32
CA THR A 429 -35.72 -4.15 -12.35
C THR A 429 -35.25 -5.60 -12.25
N VAL A 430 -33.95 -5.81 -12.00
CA VAL A 430 -33.37 -7.14 -11.79
C VAL A 430 -33.91 -7.79 -10.51
N GLU A 431 -33.97 -7.03 -9.41
CA GLU A 431 -34.56 -7.49 -8.14
C GLU A 431 -36.01 -7.93 -8.33
N ASP A 432 -36.81 -7.16 -9.07
CA ASP A 432 -38.20 -7.51 -9.36
C ASP A 432 -38.29 -8.87 -10.07
N GLY A 433 -37.40 -9.16 -11.02
CA GLY A 433 -37.30 -10.47 -11.67
C GLY A 433 -36.92 -11.60 -10.72
N ILE A 434 -35.88 -11.38 -9.91
CA ILE A 434 -35.35 -12.38 -8.97
C ILE A 434 -36.35 -12.72 -7.85
N TYR A 435 -37.09 -11.72 -7.35
CA TYR A 435 -37.95 -11.86 -6.16
C TYR A 435 -39.43 -12.07 -6.47
N LYS A 436 -39.87 -11.92 -7.73
CA LYS A 436 -41.30 -11.96 -8.15
C LYS A 436 -42.11 -13.10 -7.54
N ASN A 437 -41.53 -14.28 -7.45
CA ASN A 437 -42.19 -15.52 -7.01
C ASN A 437 -41.56 -16.13 -5.73
N LYS A 438 -40.76 -15.35 -5.00
CA LYS A 438 -40.08 -15.80 -3.77
C LYS A 438 -40.78 -15.23 -2.53
N ILE A 439 -40.59 -15.88 -1.39
CA ILE A 439 -41.03 -15.36 -0.09
C ILE A 439 -40.48 -13.95 0.07
N LYS A 440 -41.36 -12.99 0.43
CA LYS A 440 -40.96 -11.60 0.69
C LYS A 440 -39.82 -11.59 1.70
N ARG A 441 -38.70 -10.99 1.31
CA ARG A 441 -37.55 -10.81 2.18
C ARG A 441 -37.75 -9.57 3.04
N GLU A 442 -37.37 -9.66 4.30
CA GLU A 442 -37.36 -8.51 5.20
C GLU A 442 -36.01 -7.79 5.19
N ILE A 443 -34.94 -8.53 4.90
CA ILE A 443 -33.55 -8.07 4.94
C ILE A 443 -32.95 -8.02 3.53
N TYR A 444 -32.33 -6.88 3.20
CA TYR A 444 -31.54 -6.65 2.02
C TYR A 444 -30.10 -7.12 2.25
N ARG A 445 -29.62 -8.01 1.38
CA ARG A 445 -28.33 -8.69 1.54
C ARG A 445 -27.61 -8.90 0.19
N PRO A 446 -26.98 -7.85 -0.37
CA PRO A 446 -26.08 -7.97 -1.51
C PRO A 446 -24.69 -8.41 -1.01
N CYS A 447 -24.41 -9.72 -1.04
CA CYS A 447 -23.30 -10.29 -0.27
C CYS A 447 -21.94 -9.80 -0.78
N ASP A 448 -21.76 -9.82 -2.09
CA ASP A 448 -20.55 -9.33 -2.75
C ASP A 448 -20.30 -7.84 -2.49
N ALA A 449 -21.38 -7.07 -2.39
CA ALA A 449 -21.27 -5.64 -2.19
C ALA A 449 -20.66 -5.31 -0.82
N PHE A 450 -20.86 -6.16 0.18
CA PHE A 450 -20.19 -6.02 1.47
C PHE A 450 -18.67 -6.17 1.36
N CYS A 451 -18.21 -7.17 0.58
CA CYS A 451 -16.80 -7.40 0.30
C CYS A 451 -16.19 -6.21 -0.46
N ALA A 452 -16.84 -5.78 -1.55
CA ALA A 452 -16.41 -4.63 -2.34
C ALA A 452 -16.39 -3.32 -1.53
N ALA A 453 -17.39 -3.10 -0.69
CA ALA A 453 -17.46 -1.93 0.16
C ALA A 453 -16.33 -1.88 1.19
N ALA A 454 -15.96 -3.02 1.80
CA ALA A 454 -14.85 -3.10 2.73
C ALA A 454 -13.49 -2.78 2.07
N LEU A 455 -13.31 -3.12 0.79
CA LEU A 455 -12.14 -2.70 0.03
C LEU A 455 -12.10 -1.16 -0.13
N ILE A 456 -13.23 -0.55 -0.49
CA ILE A 456 -13.36 0.90 -0.70
C ILE A 456 -13.16 1.65 0.62
N ASN A 457 -13.88 1.24 1.67
CA ASN A 457 -13.83 1.82 3.01
C ASN A 457 -13.53 0.72 4.06
N PRO A 458 -12.26 0.52 4.42
CA PRO A 458 -11.87 -0.49 5.41
C PRO A 458 -12.52 -0.33 6.80
N LYS A 459 -13.06 0.87 7.13
CA LYS A 459 -13.79 1.08 8.39
C LYS A 459 -15.10 0.30 8.47
N ILE A 460 -15.61 -0.20 7.34
CA ILE A 460 -16.78 -1.07 7.31
C ILE A 460 -16.50 -2.39 8.03
N ILE A 461 -15.25 -2.86 8.08
CA ILE A 461 -14.89 -4.02 8.90
C ILE A 461 -14.78 -3.58 10.36
N THR A 462 -15.76 -3.97 11.18
CA THR A 462 -15.75 -3.66 12.63
C THR A 462 -15.00 -4.72 13.42
N HIS A 463 -15.12 -5.99 13.01
CA HIS A 463 -14.44 -7.11 13.67
C HIS A 463 -13.95 -8.14 12.64
N PHE A 464 -12.74 -8.64 12.87
CA PHE A 464 -12.17 -9.79 12.18
C PHE A 464 -11.23 -10.55 13.11
N GLU A 465 -10.98 -11.81 12.79
CA GLU A 465 -10.07 -12.67 13.53
C GLU A 465 -8.99 -13.24 12.62
N ASN A 466 -7.75 -13.26 13.10
CA ASN A 466 -6.65 -13.94 12.42
C ASN A 466 -6.68 -15.41 12.83
N CYS A 467 -7.05 -16.29 11.90
CA CYS A 467 -7.08 -17.73 12.13
C CYS A 467 -6.48 -18.50 10.96
N HIS A 468 -6.22 -19.78 11.21
CA HIS A 468 -5.87 -20.72 10.17
C HIS A 468 -7.13 -21.44 9.70
N ALA A 469 -7.28 -21.58 8.39
CA ALA A 469 -8.38 -22.29 7.77
C ALA A 469 -7.86 -23.27 6.70
N ASP A 470 -8.49 -24.44 6.67
CA ASP A 470 -8.38 -25.44 5.62
C ASP A 470 -9.72 -25.62 4.90
N ILE A 471 -9.69 -26.30 3.75
CA ILE A 471 -10.87 -26.52 2.91
C ILE A 471 -11.09 -28.01 2.74
N GLU A 472 -12.31 -28.47 3.07
CA GLU A 472 -12.70 -29.86 2.84
C GLU A 472 -12.98 -30.11 1.35
N LEU A 473 -12.24 -31.03 0.74
CA LEU A 473 -12.32 -31.33 -0.69
C LEU A 473 -13.15 -32.58 -1.02
N HIS A 474 -13.22 -33.53 -0.09
CA HIS A 474 -13.59 -34.93 -0.39
C HIS A 474 -14.89 -35.37 0.29
N GLY A 475 -15.30 -34.70 1.37
CA GLY A 475 -16.47 -35.06 2.14
C GLY A 475 -17.76 -34.99 1.34
N VAL A 476 -18.57 -36.05 1.37
CA VAL A 476 -19.85 -36.14 0.64
C VAL A 476 -20.83 -35.04 1.06
N LYS A 477 -20.84 -34.65 2.34
CA LYS A 477 -21.73 -33.62 2.90
C LYS A 477 -21.02 -32.30 3.22
N THR A 478 -19.69 -32.29 3.16
CA THR A 478 -18.84 -31.21 3.68
C THR A 478 -17.88 -30.67 2.64
N ARG A 479 -17.92 -31.13 1.38
CA ARG A 479 -17.16 -30.50 0.28
C ARG A 479 -17.41 -28.98 0.26
N GLY A 480 -16.33 -28.19 0.27
CA GLY A 480 -16.38 -26.72 0.33
C GLY A 480 -16.55 -26.14 1.72
N PHE A 481 -16.56 -26.96 2.78
CA PHE A 481 -16.55 -26.50 4.16
C PHE A 481 -15.20 -25.87 4.52
N VAL A 482 -15.25 -24.76 5.27
CA VAL A 482 -14.07 -24.07 5.79
C VAL A 482 -13.78 -24.59 7.21
N ALA A 483 -12.72 -25.38 7.34
CA ALA A 483 -12.27 -25.94 8.60
C ALA A 483 -11.37 -24.94 9.34
N ILE A 484 -11.91 -24.26 10.35
CA ILE A 484 -11.15 -23.29 11.16
C ILE A 484 -10.39 -24.01 12.27
N ASP A 485 -9.09 -23.71 12.39
CA ASP A 485 -8.25 -24.16 13.50
C ASP A 485 -8.52 -23.32 14.76
N HIS A 486 -9.56 -23.69 15.49
CA HIS A 486 -9.91 -23.05 16.77
C HIS A 486 -8.87 -23.30 17.88
N LEU A 487 -8.03 -24.34 17.75
CA LEU A 487 -6.95 -24.61 18.70
C LEU A 487 -5.73 -23.73 18.47
N ARG A 488 -5.65 -23.05 17.31
CA ARG A 488 -4.57 -22.13 16.92
C ARG A 488 -3.21 -22.83 16.89
N ASN A 489 -3.19 -24.08 16.45
CA ASN A 489 -1.96 -24.86 16.28
C ASN A 489 -1.15 -24.40 15.07
N ASN A 490 -1.83 -23.83 14.06
CA ASN A 490 -1.22 -23.41 12.81
C ASN A 490 -1.13 -21.88 12.69
N LYS A 491 -0.16 -21.40 11.89
CA LYS A 491 -0.02 -19.97 11.59
C LYS A 491 -1.26 -19.48 10.85
N PRO A 492 -1.85 -18.33 11.22
CA PRO A 492 -2.99 -17.76 10.51
C PRO A 492 -2.72 -17.55 9.02
N ASN A 493 -3.67 -17.98 8.19
CA ASN A 493 -3.66 -17.81 6.72
C ASN A 493 -4.89 -17.03 6.21
N ILE A 494 -5.82 -16.65 7.11
CA ILE A 494 -6.95 -15.77 6.80
C ILE A 494 -7.14 -14.68 7.88
N ASN A 495 -7.69 -13.55 7.43
CA ASN A 495 -8.39 -12.57 8.25
C ASN A 495 -9.90 -12.85 8.07
N LEU A 496 -10.49 -13.60 8.99
CA LEU A 496 -11.89 -13.97 8.96
C LEU A 496 -12.75 -12.79 9.42
N VAL A 497 -13.42 -12.11 8.49
CA VAL A 497 -14.26 -10.96 8.80
C VAL A 497 -15.54 -11.45 9.46
N SER A 498 -15.78 -11.05 10.71
CA SER A 498 -16.90 -11.55 11.50
C SER A 498 -18.03 -10.53 11.69
N ASP A 499 -17.77 -9.24 11.49
CA ASP A 499 -18.78 -8.20 11.65
C ASP A 499 -18.50 -6.96 10.77
N LEU A 500 -19.58 -6.27 10.40
CA LEU A 500 -19.55 -5.12 9.50
C LEU A 500 -20.40 -3.94 10.01
N ASP A 501 -19.97 -2.72 9.74
CA ASP A 501 -20.76 -1.51 9.95
C ASP A 501 -21.74 -1.31 8.78
N PHE A 502 -22.99 -1.77 8.96
CA PHE A 502 -24.04 -1.61 7.97
C PHE A 502 -24.54 -0.17 7.82
N GLN A 503 -24.26 0.75 8.75
CA GLN A 503 -24.59 2.17 8.56
C GLN A 503 -23.60 2.84 7.61
N GLU A 504 -22.30 2.60 7.82
CA GLU A 504 -21.25 3.03 6.89
C GLU A 504 -21.48 2.44 5.49
N PHE A 505 -21.84 1.16 5.40
CA PHE A 505 -22.22 0.54 4.12
C PHE A 505 -23.40 1.25 3.46
N LYS A 506 -24.49 1.52 4.19
CA LYS A 506 -25.67 2.25 3.66
C LYS A 506 -25.31 3.66 3.19
N SER A 507 -24.42 4.37 3.90
CA SER A 507 -23.93 5.68 3.48
C SER A 507 -23.15 5.60 2.16
N LEU A 508 -22.27 4.61 2.03
CA LEU A 508 -21.52 4.36 0.79
C LEU A 508 -22.46 4.04 -0.37
N MET A 509 -23.46 3.17 -0.15
CA MET A 509 -24.49 2.87 -1.15
C MET A 509 -25.26 4.13 -1.60
N LEU A 510 -25.66 4.99 -0.66
CA LEU A 510 -26.35 6.24 -1.04
C LEU A 510 -25.45 7.16 -1.85
N ASP A 511 -24.18 7.30 -1.47
CA ASP A 511 -23.20 8.13 -2.20
C ASP A 511 -22.90 7.60 -3.61
N SER A 512 -22.76 6.28 -3.77
CA SER A 512 -22.40 5.67 -5.06
C SER A 512 -23.55 5.54 -6.05
N PHE A 513 -24.80 5.62 -5.58
CA PHE A 513 -26.01 5.54 -6.41
C PHE A 513 -26.70 6.90 -6.60
N GLN A 514 -26.14 8.01 -6.11
CA GLN A 514 -26.68 9.35 -6.33
C GLN A 514 -26.38 9.91 -7.73
N GLU A 515 -25.15 9.72 -8.22
CA GLU A 515 -24.69 10.08 -9.59
C GLU A 515 -24.69 8.88 -10.54
#